data_AF-A0A4P9YWV1-F1
#
_entry.id   AF-A0A4P9YWV1-F1
#
_cell.length_a   1.000
_cell.length_b   1.000
_cell.length_c   1.000
_cell.angle_alpha   90.00
_cell.angle_beta   90.00
_cell.angle_gamma   90.00
#
_symmetry.space_group_name_H-M   'P 1'
#
loop_
_entity.id
_entity.type
_entity.pdbx_description
1 polymer ?
#
loop_
_entity_poly.entity_id
_entity_poly.type
_entity_poly.pdbx_seq_one_letter_code
_entity_poly.pdbx_strand_id
1 'polypeptide(L)' 'HLNEDHVGRSLRGNLNLICRWPGCSRVAKKRDHMVSHLKSHVPFWPFNCERCGNRFKHATGLNRHIQRH' A
#
# COMPACT_ATOMS: atom_id res chain seq x y z
N HIS A 1 12.44 8.48 -0.40
CA HIS A 1 13.58 7.58 -0.66
C HIS A 1 13.20 6.17 -0.24
N LEU A 2 12.70 5.35 -1.16
CA LEU A 2 12.26 3.97 -0.88
C LEU A 2 12.67 3.05 -2.04
N ASN A 3 13.90 3.25 -2.54
CA ASN A 3 14.36 2.60 -3.78
C ASN A 3 15.58 1.69 -3.63
N GLU A 4 16.11 1.46 -2.42
CA GLU A 4 17.36 0.68 -2.34
C GLU A 4 17.35 -0.49 -1.34
N ASP A 5 16.30 -0.69 -0.53
CA ASP A 5 16.30 -1.77 0.49
C ASP A 5 15.25 -2.87 0.30
N HIS A 6 14.48 -2.86 -0.80
CA HIS A 6 13.58 -3.97 -1.08
C HIS A 6 13.51 -4.26 -2.57
N VAL A 7 14.56 -4.93 -3.05
CA VAL A 7 14.52 -6.26 -3.63
C VAL A 7 15.78 -6.36 -4.47
N GLY A 8 16.74 -7.13 -3.95
CA GLY A 8 17.92 -7.53 -4.70
C GLY A 8 17.49 -8.08 -6.06
N ARG A 9 18.12 -7.56 -7.12
CA ARG A 9 17.99 -8.12 -8.46
C ARG A 9 18.55 -9.54 -8.42
N SER A 10 17.72 -10.50 -8.84
CA SER A 10 18.06 -11.90 -9.09
C SER A 10 18.09 -12.83 -7.86
N LEU A 11 16.96 -13.50 -7.58
CA LEU A 11 17.00 -14.88 -7.09
C LEU A 11 15.79 -15.66 -7.62
N ARG A 12 16.04 -16.62 -8.51
CA ARG A 12 15.08 -17.61 -8.99
C ARG A 12 14.82 -18.65 -7.88
N GLY A 13 14.13 -18.24 -6.81
CA GLY A 13 13.81 -19.11 -5.68
C GLY A 13 12.73 -18.52 -4.79
N ASN A 14 11.90 -19.38 -4.21
CA ASN A 14 10.81 -19.04 -3.30
C ASN A 14 11.28 -18.05 -2.20
N LEU A 15 11.03 -16.75 -2.40
CA LEU A 15 11.37 -15.72 -1.41
C LEU A 15 10.27 -15.70 -0.36
N ASN A 16 10.57 -16.12 0.88
CA ASN A 16 9.67 -15.89 2.02
C ASN A 16 9.72 -14.42 2.43
N LEU A 17 8.91 -13.60 1.77
CA LEU A 17 8.73 -12.19 2.12
C LEU A 17 7.83 -12.11 3.35
N ILE A 18 8.30 -11.44 4.40
CA ILE A 18 7.55 -11.27 5.66
C ILE A 18 7.09 -9.81 5.75
N CYS A 19 5.80 -9.60 6.00
CA CYS A 19 5.26 -8.27 6.29
C CYS A 19 5.70 -7.85 7.70
N ARG A 20 6.38 -6.69 7.81
CA ARG A 20 6.82 -6.13 9.09
C ARG A 20 5.86 -5.07 9.65
N TRP A 21 4.62 -5.06 9.20
CA TRP A 21 3.62 -4.12 9.72
C TRP A 21 3.24 -4.49 11.16
N PRO A 22 3.14 -3.52 12.08
CA PRO A 22 2.76 -3.80 13.47
C PRO A 22 1.37 -4.45 13.53
N GLY A 23 1.29 -5.66 14.08
CA GLY A 23 0.06 -6.46 14.13
C GLY A 23 -0.25 -7.28 12.87
N CYS A 24 0.67 -7.37 11.90
CA CYS A 24 0.53 -8.25 10.74
C CYS A 24 1.58 -9.36 10.70
N SER A 25 1.13 -10.61 10.57
CA SER A 25 1.99 -11.80 10.50
C SER A 25 1.95 -12.46 9.12
N ARG A 26 1.76 -11.68 8.04
CA ARG A 26 1.61 -12.21 6.68
C ARG A 26 2.96 -12.52 6.04
N VAL A 27 3.08 -13.72 5.46
CA VAL A 27 4.25 -14.15 4.68
C VAL A 27 3.80 -14.50 3.26
N ALA A 28 4.55 -14.07 2.25
CA ALA A 28 4.26 -14.37 0.85
C ALA A 28 5.51 -14.89 0.13
N LYS A 29 5.32 -15.90 -0.73
CA LYS A 29 6.41 -16.53 -1.50
C LYS A 29 6.79 -15.77 -2.78
N LYS A 30 5.93 -14.83 -3.20
CA LYS A 30 6.09 -14.02 -4.41
C LYS A 30 6.02 -12.54 -4.07
N ARG A 31 6.84 -11.75 -4.76
CA ARG A 31 6.88 -10.29 -4.61
C ARG A 31 5.53 -9.63 -4.90
N ASP A 32 4.87 -10.02 -5.99
CA ASP A 32 3.61 -9.40 -6.39
C ASP A 32 2.52 -9.56 -5.34
N HIS A 33 2.48 -10.72 -4.68
CA HIS A 33 1.55 -10.98 -3.58
C HIS A 33 1.89 -10.15 -2.35
N MET A 34 3.17 -9.99 -2.01
CA MET A 34 3.58 -9.12 -0.89
C MET A 34 3.27 -7.65 -1.18
N VAL A 35 3.57 -7.17 -2.39
CA VAL A 35 3.28 -5.78 -2.80
C VAL A 35 1.78 -5.51 -2.78
N SER A 36 0.95 -6.44 -3.25
CA SER A 36 -0.51 -6.31 -3.17
C SER A 36 -1.00 -6.27 -1.72
N HIS A 37 -0.45 -7.13 -0.86
CA HIS A 37 -0.75 -7.15 0.56
C HIS A 37 -0.35 -5.83 1.27
N LEU A 38 0.81 -5.27 0.98
CA LEU A 38 1.23 -3.98 1.56
C LEU A 38 0.29 -2.82 1.19
N LYS A 39 -0.43 -2.90 0.07
CA LYS A 39 -1.48 -1.92 -0.29
C LYS A 39 -2.72 -1.99 0.62
N SER A 40 -2.95 -3.09 1.34
CA SER A 40 -4.00 -3.13 2.36
C SER A 40 -3.58 -2.41 3.64
N HIS A 41 -2.28 -2.39 3.94
CA HIS A 41 -1.71 -1.70 5.09
C HIS A 41 -1.56 -0.21 4.88
N VAL A 42 -1.03 0.15 3.71
CA VAL A 42 -0.97 1.53 3.25
C VAL A 42 -2.13 1.66 2.28
N PRO A 43 -3.33 2.03 2.77
CA PRO A 43 -4.43 2.32 1.88
C PRO A 43 -3.89 3.47 0.99
N PHE A 44 -3.62 3.17 -0.30
CA PHE A 44 -3.05 4.12 -1.26
C PHE A 44 -4.17 5.08 -1.69
N TRP A 45 -4.50 5.98 -0.78
CA TRP A 45 -5.47 7.04 -0.98
C TRP A 45 -4.66 8.33 -0.87
N PRO A 46 -3.96 8.71 -1.96
CA PRO A 46 -3.11 9.90 -1.98
C PRO A 46 -3.94 11.18 -1.78
N PHE A 47 -5.25 11.09 -1.98
CA PHE A 47 -6.19 12.18 -1.78
C PHE A 47 -6.86 12.01 -0.42
N ASN A 48 -6.69 12.98 0.48
CA ASN A 48 -7.41 13.02 1.75
C ASN A 48 -8.32 14.25 1.77
N CYS A 49 -9.43 14.17 2.49
CA CYS A 49 -10.27 15.31 2.77
C CYS A 49 -9.78 15.99 4.04
N GLU A 50 -9.39 17.26 3.95
CA GLU A 50 -8.92 18.05 5.10
C GLU A 50 -10.04 18.34 6.11
N ARG A 51 -11.31 18.25 5.71
CA ARG A 51 -12.47 18.55 6.56
C ARG A 51 -12.89 17.38 7.47
N CYS A 52 -12.83 16.16 6.97
CA CYS A 52 -13.31 14.97 7.70
C CYS A 52 -12.28 13.83 7.79
N GLY A 53 -11.10 13.97 7.17
CA GLY A 53 -10.05 12.96 7.20
C GLY A 53 -10.31 11.74 6.30
N ASN A 54 -11.44 11.70 5.57
CA ASN A 54 -11.73 10.60 4.65
C ASN A 54 -10.70 10.56 3.52
N ARG A 55 -10.26 9.35 3.19
CA ARG A 55 -9.23 9.13 2.18
C ARG A 55 -9.90 8.62 0.89
N PHE A 56 -9.44 9.10 -0.26
CA PHE A 56 -9.92 8.82 -1.63
C PHE A 56 -8.79 8.24 -2.52
N LYS A 57 -9.07 7.15 -3.24
CA LYS A 57 -8.12 6.51 -4.17
C LYS A 57 -7.88 7.35 -5.43
N HIS A 58 -8.88 8.14 -5.81
CA HIS A 58 -8.88 8.98 -7.01
C HIS A 58 -9.29 10.41 -6.65
N ALA A 59 -8.70 11.39 -7.35
CA ALA A 59 -9.02 12.81 -7.18
C ALA A 59 -10.50 13.11 -7.48
N THR A 60 -11.07 12.44 -8.48
CA THR A 60 -12.50 12.56 -8.82
C THR A 60 -13.42 12.13 -7.68
N GLY A 61 -13.03 11.09 -6.94
CA GLY A 61 -13.75 10.63 -5.74
C GLY A 61 -13.69 11.65 -4.61
N LEU A 62 -12.52 12.25 -4.37
CA LEU A 62 -12.37 13.33 -3.41
C LEU A 62 -13.19 14.56 -3.83
N ASN A 63 -13.12 14.98 -5.09
CA ASN A 63 -13.79 16.19 -5.56
C ASN A 63 -15.31 16.10 -5.42
N ARG A 64 -15.91 14.97 -5.81
CA ARG A 64 -17.35 14.73 -5.61
C ARG A 64 -17.71 14.67 -4.13
N HIS A 65 -16.83 14.12 -3.29
CA HIS A 65 -17.04 14.09 -1.85
C HIS A 65 -17.02 15.48 -1.24
N ILE A 66 -16.05 16.33 -1.61
CA ILE A 66 -15.96 17.73 -1.17
C ILE A 66 -17.16 18.54 -1.62
N GLN A 67 -17.65 18.33 -2.85
CA GLN A 67 -18.86 19.01 -3.33
C GLN A 67 -20.13 18.64 -2.55
N ARG A 68 -20.15 17.48 -1.88
CA ARG A 68 -21.29 17.01 -1.08
C ARG A 68 -21.10 17.21 0.43
N HIS A 69 -20.00 17.85 0.85
CA HIS A 69 -19.83 18.29 2.23
C HIS A 69 -20.75 19.46 2.54
#